data_AF-A0A820NB68-F1
#
_entry.id   AF-A0A820NB68-F1
#
_cell.length_a   1.000
_cell.length_b   1.000
_cell.length_c   1.000
_cell.angle_alpha   90.00
_cell.angle_beta   90.00
_cell.angle_gamma   90.00
#
_symmetry.space_group_name_H-M   'P 1'
#
loop_
_entity.id
_entity.type
_entity.pdbx_description
1 polymer ?
#
loop_
_entity_poly.entity_id
_entity_poly.type
_entity_poly.pdbx_seq_one_letter_code
_entity_poly.pdbx_strand_id
1 'polypeptide(L)'
;FALDLASKVLPFYAEYFNIKYPIAKADQIAIPDFASRAMENWGLITYREIALLIDPKSSSLTVRQRNAMTISHELAHQWFGNLVTMDWWTDLWLNEGFARWIQYLAVDRFYPEWDVWTQYVADVFSQFLVLDALKSSHPIEVP
;
A
#
# COMPACT_ATOMS: atom_id res chain seq x y z
N PHE A 1 0.61 -10.36 -13.21
CA PHE A 1 0.08 -9.09 -12.68
C PHE A 1 0.96 -8.57 -11.55
N ALA A 2 0.99 -9.20 -10.37
CA ALA A 2 1.72 -8.68 -9.21
C ALA A 2 3.21 -8.37 -9.46
N LEU A 3 3.97 -9.32 -10.01
CA LEU A 3 5.39 -9.12 -10.34
C LEU A 3 5.61 -7.98 -11.35
N ASP A 4 4.75 -7.86 -12.36
CA ASP A 4 4.83 -6.80 -13.38
C ASP A 4 4.52 -5.41 -12.79
N LEU A 5 3.57 -5.33 -11.86
CA LEU A 5 3.30 -4.08 -11.15
C LEU A 5 4.47 -3.72 -10.24
N ALA A 6 4.96 -4.66 -9.45
CA ALA A 6 6.04 -4.41 -8.49
C ALA A 6 7.35 -4.01 -9.18
N SER A 7 7.67 -4.61 -10.33
CA SER A 7 8.85 -4.24 -11.12
C SER A 7 8.77 -2.84 -11.73
N LYS A 8 7.57 -2.24 -11.79
CA LYS A 8 7.35 -0.84 -12.20
C LYS A 8 7.31 0.12 -11.00
N VAL A 9 6.62 -0.28 -9.93
CA VAL A 9 6.44 0.54 -8.73
C VAL A 9 7.75 0.72 -7.96
N LEU A 10 8.55 -0.34 -7.78
CA LEU A 10 9.78 -0.25 -7.01
C LEU A 10 10.80 0.75 -7.62
N PRO A 11 11.09 0.74 -8.94
CA PRO A 11 11.90 1.79 -9.57
C PRO A 11 11.25 3.17 -9.54
N PHE A 12 9.93 3.25 -9.72
CA PHE A 12 9.21 4.53 -9.64
C PHE A 12 9.37 5.18 -8.27
N TYR A 13 9.22 4.45 -7.17
CA TYR A 13 9.47 4.98 -5.84
C TYR A 13 10.92 5.36 -5.61
N ALA A 14 11.87 4.56 -6.09
CA ALA A 14 13.29 4.90 -5.99
C ALA A 14 13.63 6.22 -6.68
N GLU A 15 13.03 6.48 -7.85
CA GLU A 15 13.15 7.75 -8.58
C GLU A 15 12.42 8.89 -7.85
N TYR A 16 11.16 8.66 -7.47
CA TYR A 16 10.31 9.68 -6.85
C TYR A 16 10.87 10.17 -5.50
N PHE A 17 11.38 9.25 -4.67
CA PHE A 17 12.02 9.58 -3.40
C PHE A 17 13.47 10.04 -3.58
N ASN A 18 14.03 9.91 -4.78
CA ASN A 18 15.44 10.17 -5.07
C ASN A 18 16.40 9.41 -4.13
N ILE A 19 16.00 8.20 -3.74
CA ILE A 19 16.73 7.32 -2.84
C ILE A 19 16.62 5.90 -3.41
N LYS A 20 17.77 5.29 -3.73
CA LYS A 20 17.80 3.91 -4.25
C LYS A 20 17.24 2.94 -3.22
N TYR A 21 16.60 1.87 -3.69
CA TYR A 21 16.21 0.76 -2.83
C TYR A 21 17.48 0.18 -2.15
N PRO A 22 17.53 0.12 -0.81
CA PRO A 22 18.79 -0.06 -0.08
C PRO A 22 19.28 -1.51 -0.02
N ILE A 23 18.45 -2.49 -0.40
CA ILE A 23 18.80 -3.92 -0.35
C ILE A 23 18.72 -4.57 -1.73
N ALA A 24 19.36 -5.73 -1.88
CA ALA A 24 19.64 -6.34 -3.18
C ALA A 24 18.41 -6.93 -3.90
N LYS A 25 17.33 -7.22 -3.17
CA LYS A 25 16.13 -7.88 -3.71
C LYS A 25 14.88 -7.51 -2.91
N ALA A 26 13.72 -7.63 -3.54
CA ALA A 26 12.41 -7.51 -2.93
C ALA A 26 11.57 -8.74 -3.33
N ASP A 27 11.45 -9.70 -2.41
CA ASP A 27 10.63 -10.89 -2.61
C ASP A 27 9.18 -10.60 -2.16
N GLN A 28 8.21 -11.25 -2.80
CA GLN A 28 6.80 -11.19 -2.43
C GLN A 28 6.22 -12.60 -2.38
N ILE A 29 5.59 -12.96 -1.25
CA ILE A 29 5.07 -14.30 -1.02
C ILE A 29 3.61 -14.28 -0.57
N ALA A 30 2.80 -15.13 -1.18
CA ALA A 30 1.44 -15.40 -0.74
C ALA A 30 1.46 -16.51 0.33
N ILE A 31 0.86 -16.24 1.48
CA ILE A 31 0.75 -17.14 2.63
C ILE A 31 -0.71 -17.57 2.77
N PRO A 32 -1.00 -18.89 2.78
CA PRO A 32 -2.32 -19.41 3.10
C PRO A 32 -2.75 -18.99 4.50
N ASP A 33 -4.00 -18.55 4.65
CA ASP A 33 -4.59 -18.17 5.95
C ASP A 33 -3.79 -17.13 6.76
N PHE A 34 -3.25 -16.13 6.07
CA PHE A 34 -2.50 -15.05 6.72
C PHE A 34 -3.43 -14.11 7.51
N ALA A 35 -3.12 -13.81 8.77
CA ALA A 35 -3.98 -13.02 9.65
C ALA A 35 -4.24 -11.59 9.13
N SER A 36 -3.19 -10.93 8.66
CA SER A 36 -3.26 -9.62 8.01
C SER A 36 -3.54 -9.75 6.52
N ARG A 37 -3.78 -8.61 5.84
CA ARG A 37 -3.88 -8.60 4.37
C ARG A 37 -2.51 -8.72 3.72
N ALA A 38 -1.53 -7.99 4.25
CA ALA A 38 -0.13 -8.03 3.88
C ALA A 38 0.74 -7.52 5.05
N MET A 39 2.05 -7.65 4.93
CA MET A 39 3.05 -7.10 5.86
C MET A 39 4.36 -6.82 5.12
N GLU A 40 4.91 -5.64 5.35
CA GLU A 40 6.00 -5.00 4.62
C GLU A 40 7.42 -5.50 4.93
N ASN A 41 7.57 -6.72 5.47
CA ASN A 41 8.85 -7.19 5.99
C ASN A 41 10.00 -6.94 4.98
N TRP A 42 11.04 -6.24 5.42
CA TRP A 42 12.03 -5.63 4.52
C TRP A 42 12.74 -6.68 3.65
N GLY A 43 12.44 -6.67 2.34
CA GLY A 43 13.00 -7.60 1.36
C GLY A 43 12.24 -8.92 1.18
N LEU A 44 11.23 -9.21 2.01
CA LEU A 44 10.32 -10.35 1.87
C LEU A 44 8.91 -9.96 2.30
N ILE A 45 8.19 -9.31 1.41
CA ILE A 45 6.83 -8.84 1.69
C ILE A 45 5.88 -10.03 1.68
N THR A 46 5.05 -10.13 2.71
CA THR A 46 4.10 -11.23 2.88
C THR A 46 2.68 -10.78 2.59
N TYR A 47 1.87 -11.63 1.98
CA TYR A 47 0.50 -11.33 1.57
C TYR A 47 -0.42 -12.48 1.91
N ARG A 48 -1.68 -12.20 2.25
CA ARG A 48 -2.74 -13.19 2.09
C ARG A 48 -2.91 -13.48 0.60
N GLU A 49 -3.20 -14.73 0.22
CA GLU A 49 -3.31 -15.16 -1.19
C GLU A 49 -4.18 -14.21 -2.06
N ILE A 50 -5.33 -13.80 -1.53
CA ILE A 50 -6.27 -12.90 -2.22
C ILE A 50 -5.72 -11.49 -2.46
N ALA A 51 -4.64 -11.09 -1.80
CA ALA A 51 -4.03 -9.76 -1.89
C ALA A 51 -2.86 -9.70 -2.89
N LEU A 52 -2.38 -10.86 -3.36
CA LEU A 52 -1.26 -10.95 -4.31
C LEU A 52 -1.63 -11.68 -5.60
N LEU A 53 -2.37 -12.79 -5.49
CA LEU A 53 -2.70 -13.65 -6.63
C LEU A 53 -3.88 -13.08 -7.43
N ILE A 54 -3.71 -13.01 -8.75
CA ILE A 54 -4.73 -12.54 -9.70
C ILE A 54 -4.87 -13.56 -10.82
N ASP A 55 -6.10 -14.00 -11.07
CA ASP A 55 -6.43 -14.75 -12.28
C ASP A 55 -6.84 -13.77 -13.39
N PRO A 56 -6.08 -13.69 -14.50
CA PRO A 56 -6.39 -12.78 -15.59
C PRO A 56 -7.74 -13.04 -16.26
N LYS A 57 -8.34 -14.23 -16.11
CA LYS A 57 -9.63 -14.60 -16.72
C LYS A 57 -10.83 -14.33 -15.83
N SER A 58 -10.68 -14.44 -14.51
CA SER A 58 -11.82 -14.43 -13.58
C SER A 58 -11.78 -13.30 -12.54
N SER A 59 -10.61 -12.71 -12.25
CA SER A 59 -10.50 -11.64 -11.25
C SER A 59 -11.10 -10.34 -11.77
N SER A 60 -12.08 -9.81 -11.03
CA SER A 60 -12.77 -8.55 -11.33
C SER A 60 -11.83 -7.34 -11.26
N LEU A 61 -12.24 -6.22 -11.86
CA LEU A 61 -11.50 -4.96 -11.80
C LEU A 61 -11.27 -4.50 -10.36
N THR A 62 -12.29 -4.58 -9.49
CA THR A 62 -12.18 -4.22 -8.08
C THR A 62 -11.12 -5.03 -7.35
N VAL A 63 -11.00 -6.33 -7.64
CA VAL A 63 -9.96 -7.18 -7.04
C VAL A 63 -8.57 -6.77 -7.53
N ARG A 64 -8.43 -6.48 -8.83
CA ARG A 64 -7.16 -6.01 -9.40
C ARG A 64 -6.73 -4.66 -8.82
N GLN A 65 -7.65 -3.70 -8.72
CA GLN A 65 -7.43 -2.40 -8.09
C GLN A 65 -7.00 -2.56 -6.63
N ARG A 66 -7.72 -3.36 -5.84
CA ARG A 66 -7.37 -3.62 -4.44
C ARG A 66 -5.99 -4.27 -4.29
N ASN A 67 -5.63 -5.23 -5.14
CA ASN A 67 -4.33 -5.87 -5.07
C ASN A 67 -3.21 -4.93 -5.54
N ALA A 68 -3.47 -4.11 -6.56
CA ALA A 68 -2.53 -3.07 -7.00
C ALA A 68 -2.23 -2.06 -5.90
N MET A 69 -3.27 -1.63 -5.18
CA MET A 69 -3.16 -0.76 -4.01
C MET A 69 -2.34 -1.42 -2.90
N THR A 70 -2.65 -2.67 -2.53
CA THR A 70 -1.87 -3.40 -1.50
C THR A 70 -0.42 -3.58 -1.91
N ILE A 71 -0.11 -4.03 -3.13
CA ILE A 71 1.27 -4.20 -3.59
C ILE A 71 2.02 -2.85 -3.54
N SER A 72 1.40 -1.78 -4.00
CA SER A 72 2.00 -0.44 -4.01
C SER A 72 2.18 0.13 -2.60
N HIS A 73 1.32 -0.25 -1.65
CA HIS A 73 1.40 0.12 -0.24
C HIS A 73 2.63 -0.52 0.44
N GLU A 74 2.75 -1.86 0.35
CA GLU A 74 3.87 -2.57 0.98
C GLU A 74 5.23 -2.19 0.36
N LEU A 75 5.25 -1.88 -0.93
CA LEU A 75 6.45 -1.38 -1.60
C LEU A 75 6.82 0.04 -1.17
N ALA A 76 5.87 0.86 -0.72
CA ALA A 76 6.17 2.19 -0.19
C ALA A 76 6.85 2.09 1.18
N HIS A 77 6.46 1.10 1.99
CA HIS A 77 7.03 0.88 3.30
C HIS A 77 8.53 0.59 3.30
N GLN A 78 9.04 0.11 2.18
CA GLN A 78 10.46 -0.07 1.94
C GLN A 78 11.30 1.21 2.15
N TRP A 79 10.67 2.39 2.00
CA TRP A 79 11.23 3.69 2.39
C TRP A 79 10.60 4.21 3.70
N PHE A 80 9.28 4.14 3.84
CA PHE A 80 8.53 4.71 4.97
C PHE A 80 8.01 3.63 5.92
N GLY A 81 8.76 3.34 6.97
CA GLY A 81 8.50 2.29 7.95
C GLY A 81 9.66 1.30 8.05
N ASN A 82 10.41 1.10 6.96
CA ASN A 82 11.64 0.31 6.96
C ASN A 82 12.90 1.19 6.97
N LEU A 83 13.13 2.00 5.92
CA LEU A 83 14.33 2.85 5.85
C LEU A 83 14.31 3.97 6.89
N VAL A 84 13.16 4.61 7.05
CA VAL A 84 12.88 5.54 8.15
C VAL A 84 11.70 4.97 8.92
N THR A 85 11.89 4.68 10.20
CA THR A 85 10.86 4.11 11.08
C THR A 85 10.52 5.15 12.15
N MET A 86 9.24 5.22 12.53
CA MET A 86 8.83 6.05 13.67
C MET A 86 9.55 5.63 14.95
N ASP A 87 9.81 6.59 15.83
CA ASP A 87 10.48 6.33 17.12
C ASP A 87 9.57 5.51 18.04
N TRP A 88 8.26 5.78 18.00
CA TRP A 88 7.27 5.07 18.78
C TRP A 88 5.93 4.95 18.06
N TRP A 89 5.07 4.04 18.54
CA TRP A 89 3.80 3.68 17.90
C TRP A 89 2.77 4.81 17.84
N THR A 90 2.94 5.85 18.65
CA THR A 90 2.12 7.07 18.59
C THR A 90 2.25 7.77 17.23
N ASP A 91 3.37 7.55 16.55
CA ASP A 91 3.69 8.05 15.20
C ASP A 91 3.48 7.02 14.09
N LEU A 92 2.69 5.95 14.33
CA LEU A 92 2.40 4.92 13.32
C LEU A 92 1.87 5.51 12.00
N TRP A 93 1.19 6.65 12.06
CA TRP A 93 0.68 7.37 10.89
C TRP A 93 1.77 7.79 9.91
N LEU A 94 3.03 7.98 10.35
CA LEU A 94 4.17 8.25 9.47
C LEU A 94 4.44 7.10 8.51
N ASN A 95 4.20 5.86 8.95
CA ASN A 95 4.30 4.68 8.11
C ASN A 95 3.02 4.50 7.29
N GLU A 96 1.92 4.25 8.00
CA GLU A 96 0.65 3.77 7.40
C GLU A 96 -0.05 4.86 6.59
N GLY A 97 -0.05 6.10 7.10
CA GLY A 97 -0.67 7.24 6.42
C GLY A 97 0.05 7.59 5.13
N PHE A 98 1.39 7.59 5.15
CA PHE A 98 2.18 7.85 3.95
C PHE A 98 2.03 6.75 2.90
N ALA A 99 2.17 5.48 3.30
CA ALA A 99 1.99 4.33 2.41
C ALA A 99 0.57 4.31 1.82
N ARG A 100 -0.46 4.66 2.62
CA ARG A 100 -1.86 4.78 2.17
C ARG A 100 -2.07 5.88 1.14
N TRP A 101 -1.35 6.99 1.23
CA TRP A 101 -1.49 8.06 0.24
C TRP A 101 -0.75 7.71 -1.06
N ILE A 102 0.51 7.30 -0.96
CA ILE A 102 1.35 7.15 -2.16
C ILE A 102 0.98 5.93 -3.02
N GLN A 103 0.33 4.90 -2.44
CA GLN A 103 -0.24 3.81 -3.25
C GLN A 103 -1.20 4.32 -4.35
N TYR A 104 -1.96 5.39 -4.09
CA TYR A 104 -2.89 5.95 -5.08
C TYR A 104 -2.12 6.65 -6.19
N LEU A 105 -1.06 7.38 -5.84
CA LEU A 105 -0.17 8.01 -6.82
C LEU A 105 0.48 6.96 -7.75
N ALA A 106 0.97 5.86 -7.19
CA ALA A 106 1.57 4.78 -7.97
C ALA A 106 0.54 4.08 -8.87
N VAL A 107 -0.64 3.74 -8.34
CA VAL A 107 -1.67 3.06 -9.12
C VAL A 107 -2.22 3.96 -10.23
N ASP A 108 -2.46 5.25 -9.96
CA ASP A 108 -2.88 6.23 -10.96
C ASP A 108 -1.83 6.40 -12.08
N ARG A 109 -0.54 6.38 -11.71
CA ARG A 109 0.56 6.47 -12.69
C ARG A 109 0.57 5.32 -13.70
N PHE A 110 0.28 4.10 -13.25
CA PHE A 110 0.37 2.88 -14.08
C PHE A 110 -0.96 2.40 -14.65
N TYR A 111 -2.08 2.84 -14.07
CA TYR A 111 -3.44 2.53 -14.50
C TYR A 111 -4.34 3.79 -14.44
N PRO A 112 -4.01 4.85 -15.20
CA PRO A 112 -4.76 6.11 -15.17
C PRO A 112 -6.22 5.93 -15.61
N GLU A 113 -6.52 4.90 -16.39
CA GLU A 113 -7.88 4.55 -16.83
C GLU A 113 -8.78 4.07 -15.68
N TRP A 114 -8.22 3.79 -14.51
CA TRP A 114 -8.98 3.40 -13.33
C TRP A 114 -9.55 4.60 -12.57
N ASP A 115 -9.04 5.82 -12.78
CA ASP A 115 -9.53 7.03 -12.09
C ASP A 115 -9.63 6.85 -10.55
N VAL A 116 -8.53 6.35 -9.97
CA VAL A 116 -8.50 5.93 -8.56
C VAL A 116 -8.60 7.09 -7.57
N TRP A 117 -8.27 8.32 -7.99
CA TRP A 117 -8.44 9.50 -7.15
C TRP A 117 -9.91 9.91 -7.00
N THR A 118 -10.71 9.80 -8.06
CA THR A 118 -12.16 10.02 -7.94
C THR A 118 -12.78 8.96 -7.03
N GLN A 119 -12.37 7.69 -7.18
CA GLN A 119 -12.78 6.62 -6.27
C GLN A 119 -12.33 6.89 -4.83
N TYR A 120 -11.13 7.42 -4.59
CA TYR A 120 -10.63 7.76 -3.26
C TYR A 120 -11.56 8.75 -2.53
N VAL A 121 -12.05 9.78 -3.23
CA VAL A 121 -12.98 10.77 -2.62
C VAL A 121 -14.26 10.09 -2.15
N ALA A 122 -14.84 9.22 -2.98
CA ALA A 122 -16.10 8.54 -2.68
C ALA A 122 -15.94 7.44 -1.62
N ASP A 123 -14.95 6.56 -1.78
CA ASP A 123 -14.86 5.31 -1.03
C ASP A 123 -14.01 5.40 0.22
N VAL A 124 -13.10 6.36 0.30
CA VAL A 124 -12.08 6.42 1.36
C VAL A 124 -12.24 7.68 2.17
N PHE A 125 -12.12 8.84 1.52
CA PHE A 125 -12.20 10.14 2.20
C PHE A 125 -13.55 10.34 2.88
N SER A 126 -14.65 10.09 2.17
CA SER A 126 -16.00 10.23 2.72
C SER A 126 -16.25 9.30 3.92
N GLN A 127 -15.71 8.07 3.89
CA GLN A 127 -15.83 7.13 5.01
C GLN A 127 -15.02 7.59 6.22
N PHE A 128 -13.81 8.11 6.01
CA PHE A 128 -12.98 8.63 7.10
C PHE A 128 -13.60 9.86 7.76
N LEU A 129 -14.20 10.77 7.01
CA LEU A 129 -14.92 11.92 7.59
C LEU A 129 -16.06 11.48 8.52
N VAL A 130 -16.78 10.41 8.17
CA VAL A 130 -17.85 9.86 9.01
C VAL A 130 -17.30 9.22 10.28
N LEU A 131 -16.21 8.44 10.15
CA LEU A 131 -15.57 7.80 11.31
C LEU A 131 -14.96 8.84 12.27
N ASP A 132 -14.32 9.88 11.73
CA ASP A 132 -13.67 10.91 12.53
C ASP A 132 -14.68 11.88 13.18
N ALA A 133 -15.90 11.98 12.64
CA ALA A 133 -17.00 12.70 13.27
C ALA A 133 -17.59 12.00 14.52
N LEU A 134 -17.20 10.74 14.79
CA LEU A 134 -17.68 10.02 15.96
C LEU A 134 -17.01 10.53 17.24
N LYS A 135 -17.78 10.60 18.34
CA LYS A 135 -17.23 10.93 19.68
C LYS A 135 -16.15 9.96 20.16
N SER A 136 -16.13 8.74 19.62
CA SER A 136 -15.16 7.70 19.92
C SER A 136 -13.92 7.73 19.01
N SER A 137 -13.82 8.70 18.09
CA SER A 137 -12.59 8.93 17.34
C SER A 137 -11.46 9.41 18.27
N HIS A 138 -10.27 9.54 17.73
CA HIS A 138 -9.08 10.00 18.42
C HIS A 138 -8.24 10.88 17.49
N PRO A 139 -7.37 11.75 18.02
CA PRO A 139 -6.37 12.43 17.22
C PRO A 139 -5.46 11.44 16.49
N ILE A 140 -4.85 11.85 15.38
CA ILE A 140 -3.92 11.00 14.62
C ILE A 140 -2.77 10.49 15.51
N GLU A 141 -2.21 11.37 16.32
CA GLU A 141 -1.21 11.03 17.33
C GLU A 141 -1.92 10.84 18.68
N VAL A 142 -1.89 9.62 19.20
CA VAL A 142 -2.48 9.28 20.51
C VAL A 142 -1.35 9.05 21.51
N PRO A 143 -1.13 9.92 22.51
CA PRO A 143 -0.03 9.81 23.46
C PRO A 143 -0.04 8.55 24.33
#